data_AF-A0A2E6TJ57-F1
#
_entry.id   AF-A0A2E6TJ57-F1
#
_cell.length_a   1.000
_cell.length_b   1.000
_cell.length_c   1.000
_cell.angle_alpha   90.00
_cell.angle_beta   90.00
_cell.angle_gamma   90.00
#
_symmetry.space_group_name_H-M   'P 1'
#
loop_
_entity.id
_entity.type
_entity.pdbx_description
1 polymer ?
#
loop_
_entity_poly.entity_id
_entity_poly.type
_entity_poly.pdbx_seq_one_letter_code
_entity_poly.pdbx_strand_id
1 'polypeptide(L)'
;EKGGYGAIGGAEKAHLRYRDEYVGTTFAERAVEWITTHQKKDKEQPFFLYLATTNIHHPFTPHPKFKGSSQCGLYGDFIHELDWIVGEVLKALDDHKISANTLVVFTSDNGGMLNVTGQKAWRAGHRLNGKLLGFKFGAWEGGHRVPFIARWPAKVPAGKVSDALVSQIDLLPTFAAIAGAELPKKAVVDGVSQLPVLTGKSKNSQRELLVISPNSPRHLTIRKGDWVYVPDRDEGGFQGKQIGNHLLAGAAAQKLTKLVNSDVEEGKIREDAPPAQLYNLKDDPYQATNRYSEHPEVVAELATHLNGWRKEIPVTPRLGWINLKQVGQATSNKKKSNPAPKIPAQPSARSVSFDFESGKLAPWKVIKGKFGHIIGSRTHFFRSQAQYNKQGEHYLTTLEGTSDAPKGSDSQTGIVISPFFIPKGGKMTFRIGGGNGPSTYVALCAEDGKEVETARGINQQVMQKASWDLFKYAGQKTFIKIVDQSTGGWGHVTADNFQFDGKLLEEYFKSPPQ
;
A
#
# COMPACT_ATOMS: atom_id res chain seq x y z
N GLU A 1 15.53 -2.16 -17.08
CA GLU A 1 15.86 -2.50 -15.66
C GLU A 1 15.61 -1.41 -14.64
N LYS A 2 15.88 -0.13 -14.90
CA LYS A 2 15.48 0.94 -13.96
C LYS A 2 14.08 1.49 -14.30
N GLY A 3 13.08 0.69 -14.70
CA GLY A 3 11.69 1.17 -14.86
C GLY A 3 11.40 2.49 -15.62
N GLY A 4 12.26 2.97 -16.53
CA GLY A 4 12.13 4.30 -17.16
C GLY A 4 12.73 5.46 -16.35
N TYR A 5 13.40 5.18 -15.22
CA TYR A 5 14.12 6.12 -14.37
C TYR A 5 15.43 6.62 -14.99
N GLY A 6 15.35 7.40 -16.06
CA GLY A 6 16.41 8.39 -16.36
C GLY A 6 16.50 9.50 -15.31
N ALA A 7 15.51 9.56 -14.40
CA ALA A 7 15.31 10.61 -13.41
C ALA A 7 15.45 10.19 -11.93
N ILE A 8 15.86 8.94 -11.61
CA ILE A 8 16.53 8.73 -10.30
C ILE A 8 17.93 9.31 -10.46
N GLY A 9 17.96 10.64 -10.53
CA GLY A 9 19.13 11.48 -10.40
C GLY A 9 19.37 11.65 -8.90
N GLY A 10 20.59 11.30 -8.50
CA GLY A 10 21.02 11.25 -7.11
C GLY A 10 22.17 10.26 -6.98
N ALA A 11 23.07 10.50 -6.04
CA ALA A 11 24.25 9.66 -5.85
C ALA A 11 25.16 9.52 -7.10
N GLU A 12 25.10 10.44 -8.08
CA GLU A 12 26.00 10.44 -9.25
C GLU A 12 27.47 10.41 -8.83
N LYS A 13 27.82 11.24 -7.83
CA LYS A 13 29.15 11.20 -7.19
C LYS A 13 29.46 9.85 -6.52
N ALA A 14 28.45 9.11 -6.05
CA ALA A 14 28.67 7.77 -5.49
C ALA A 14 28.85 6.73 -6.61
N HIS A 15 28.07 6.79 -7.68
CA HIS A 15 28.23 5.93 -8.85
C HIS A 15 29.59 6.12 -9.54
N LEU A 16 30.21 7.29 -9.43
CA LEU A 16 31.60 7.51 -9.87
C LEU A 16 32.65 6.82 -8.96
N ARG A 17 32.28 6.38 -7.75
CA ARG A 17 33.21 5.81 -6.75
C ARG A 17 33.26 4.29 -6.74
N TYR A 18 32.34 3.61 -7.42
CA TYR A 18 32.32 2.16 -7.47
C TYR A 18 31.90 1.66 -8.85
N ARG A 19 32.28 0.41 -9.16
CA ARG A 19 31.80 -0.31 -10.33
C ARG A 19 30.70 -1.26 -9.85
N ASP A 20 29.46 -1.08 -10.30
CA ASP A 20 28.31 -1.88 -9.83
C ASP A 20 28.58 -3.39 -9.88
N GLU A 21 29.28 -3.85 -10.94
CA GLU A 21 29.66 -5.26 -11.15
C GLU A 21 30.62 -5.84 -10.10
N TYR A 22 31.28 -5.00 -9.29
CA TYR A 22 32.28 -5.44 -8.30
C TYR A 22 31.77 -5.28 -6.87
N VAL A 23 30.60 -4.68 -6.65
CA VAL A 23 30.09 -4.40 -5.30
C VAL A 23 29.89 -5.69 -4.51
N GLY A 24 29.28 -6.71 -5.13
CA GLY A 24 29.04 -8.01 -4.49
C GLY A 24 30.33 -8.70 -4.05
N THR A 25 31.32 -8.80 -4.96
CA THR A 25 32.62 -9.41 -4.64
C THR A 25 33.40 -8.61 -3.61
N THR A 26 33.39 -7.27 -3.68
CA THR A 26 34.01 -6.42 -2.66
C THR A 26 33.36 -6.63 -1.29
N PHE A 27 32.05 -6.81 -1.20
CA PHE A 27 31.39 -7.11 0.08
C PHE A 27 31.84 -8.46 0.67
N ALA A 28 31.98 -9.50 -0.16
CA ALA A 28 32.54 -10.78 0.29
C ALA A 28 33.98 -10.61 0.80
N GLU A 29 34.85 -9.97 0.00
CA GLU A 29 36.25 -9.73 0.36
C GLU A 29 36.38 -8.97 1.69
N ARG A 30 35.59 -7.90 1.86
CA ARG A 30 35.58 -7.11 3.10
C ARG A 30 35.06 -7.88 4.31
N ALA A 31 34.04 -8.72 4.13
CA ALA A 31 33.54 -9.57 5.20
C ALA A 31 34.61 -10.59 5.65
N VAL A 32 35.25 -11.27 4.70
CA VAL A 32 36.32 -12.25 4.98
C VAL A 32 37.55 -11.59 5.61
N GLU A 33 37.97 -10.44 5.07
CA GLU A 33 39.07 -9.63 5.61
C GLU A 33 38.78 -9.21 7.06
N TRP A 34 37.56 -8.75 7.34
CA TRP A 34 37.15 -8.31 8.66
C TRP A 34 37.12 -9.46 9.67
N ILE A 35 36.53 -10.61 9.31
CA ILE A 35 36.54 -11.83 10.15
C ILE A 35 37.98 -12.23 10.45
N THR A 36 38.83 -12.28 9.42
CA THR A 36 40.24 -12.67 9.57
C THR A 36 41.01 -11.70 10.46
N THR A 37 40.78 -10.40 10.30
CA THR A 37 41.44 -9.36 11.10
C THR A 37 40.99 -9.43 12.55
N HIS A 38 39.69 -9.61 12.79
CA HIS A 38 39.14 -9.85 14.11
C HIS A 38 39.83 -11.03 14.80
N GLN A 39 39.89 -12.19 14.13
CA GLN A 39 40.50 -13.42 14.67
C GLN A 39 42.02 -13.31 14.90
N LYS A 40 42.71 -12.40 14.21
CA LYS A 40 44.12 -12.10 14.46
C LYS A 40 44.33 -11.17 15.65
N LYS A 41 43.42 -10.21 15.85
CA LYS A 41 43.56 -9.16 16.87
C LYS A 41 43.08 -9.61 18.24
N ASP A 42 41.90 -10.21 18.31
CA ASP A 42 41.27 -10.63 19.56
C ASP A 42 40.29 -11.77 19.29
N LYS A 43 40.67 -12.99 19.72
CA LYS A 43 39.87 -14.20 19.49
C LYS A 43 38.71 -14.35 20.47
N GLU A 44 38.82 -13.71 21.64
CA GLU A 44 37.85 -13.84 22.73
C GLU A 44 36.73 -12.81 22.60
N GLN A 45 36.99 -11.68 21.94
CA GLN A 45 35.98 -10.66 21.66
C GLN A 45 34.83 -11.23 20.80
N PRO A 46 33.56 -11.17 21.23
CA PRO A 46 32.43 -11.54 20.38
C PRO A 46 32.24 -10.54 19.24
N PHE A 47 31.77 -11.03 18.09
CA PHE A 47 31.54 -10.20 16.91
C PHE A 47 30.09 -10.29 16.39
N PHE A 48 29.64 -9.24 15.71
CA PHE A 48 28.39 -9.20 14.97
C PHE A 48 28.64 -8.62 13.57
N LEU A 49 28.32 -9.39 12.53
CA LEU A 49 28.45 -8.98 11.14
C LEU A 49 27.06 -8.91 10.49
N TYR A 50 26.67 -7.71 10.06
CA TYR A 50 25.50 -7.52 9.20
C TYR A 50 25.97 -7.31 7.75
N LEU A 51 25.82 -8.36 6.95
CA LEU A 51 26.20 -8.36 5.52
C LEU A 51 24.95 -8.22 4.65
N ALA A 52 24.60 -6.98 4.29
CA ALA A 52 23.49 -6.68 3.39
C ALA A 52 23.96 -6.55 1.94
N THR A 53 23.86 -7.63 1.17
CA THR A 53 24.27 -7.65 -0.23
C THR A 53 23.33 -6.82 -1.10
N THR A 54 23.85 -6.28 -2.20
CA THR A 54 22.98 -5.72 -3.27
C THR A 54 22.26 -6.81 -4.04
N ASN A 55 22.79 -8.04 -4.01
CA ASN A 55 22.20 -9.20 -4.63
C ASN A 55 20.82 -9.54 -3.99
N ILE A 56 19.73 -9.74 -4.74
CA ILE A 56 19.59 -9.61 -6.20
C ILE A 56 18.70 -8.43 -6.62
N HIS A 57 18.80 -7.32 -5.89
CA HIS A 57 18.06 -6.12 -6.25
C HIS A 57 18.47 -5.61 -7.64
N HIS A 58 17.51 -5.10 -8.41
CA HIS A 58 17.79 -4.51 -9.71
C HIS A 58 18.46 -3.13 -9.58
N PRO A 59 19.32 -2.68 -10.52
CA PRO A 59 19.75 -3.38 -11.73
C PRO A 59 20.62 -4.61 -11.43
N PHE A 60 20.46 -5.68 -12.21
CA PHE A 60 21.23 -6.91 -12.05
C PHE A 60 22.61 -6.73 -12.69
N THR A 61 23.62 -6.56 -11.86
CA THR A 61 25.00 -6.29 -12.29
C THR A 61 25.95 -7.32 -11.68
N PRO A 62 25.86 -8.60 -12.07
CA PRO A 62 26.77 -9.60 -11.55
C PRO A 62 28.21 -9.33 -12.00
N HIS A 63 29.19 -9.70 -11.16
CA HIS A 63 30.59 -9.66 -11.55
C HIS A 63 30.84 -10.44 -12.85
N PRO A 64 31.76 -9.99 -13.75
CA PRO A 64 31.99 -10.65 -15.04
C PRO A 64 32.17 -12.16 -14.99
N LYS A 65 32.76 -12.68 -13.90
CA LYS A 65 32.96 -14.12 -13.66
C LYS A 65 31.67 -14.95 -13.52
N PHE A 66 30.54 -14.33 -13.19
CA PHE A 66 29.25 -15.01 -13.02
C PHE A 66 28.30 -14.83 -14.20
N LYS A 67 28.64 -13.97 -15.17
CA LYS A 67 27.78 -13.74 -16.33
C LYS A 67 27.66 -15.01 -17.17
N GLY A 68 26.43 -15.45 -17.43
CA GLY A 68 26.15 -16.68 -18.15
C GLY A 68 26.31 -17.96 -17.32
N SER A 69 26.46 -17.84 -16.00
CA SER A 69 26.56 -19.01 -15.11
C SER A 69 25.20 -19.68 -14.87
N SER A 70 24.09 -18.99 -15.12
CA SER A 70 22.73 -19.49 -14.91
C SER A 70 21.89 -19.53 -16.20
N GLN A 71 21.00 -20.52 -16.28
CA GLN A 71 19.99 -20.63 -17.35
C GLN A 71 18.91 -19.54 -17.25
N CYS A 72 18.87 -18.79 -16.15
CA CYS A 72 17.89 -17.72 -15.92
C CYS A 72 18.43 -16.31 -16.25
N GLY A 73 19.51 -16.24 -17.02
CA GLY A 73 20.20 -15.00 -17.40
C GLY A 73 20.68 -14.21 -16.18
N LEU A 74 20.76 -12.88 -16.33
CA LEU A 74 21.30 -11.99 -15.28
C LEU A 74 20.60 -12.12 -13.92
N TYR A 75 19.33 -12.54 -13.88
CA TYR A 75 18.63 -12.80 -12.62
C TYR A 75 19.30 -13.95 -11.86
N GLY A 76 19.51 -15.08 -12.55
CA GLY A 76 20.12 -16.26 -11.97
C GLY A 76 21.63 -16.11 -11.76
N ASP A 77 22.33 -15.41 -12.66
CA ASP A 77 23.75 -15.10 -12.49
C ASP A 77 24.00 -14.33 -11.17
N PHE A 78 23.10 -13.41 -10.83
CA PHE A 78 23.21 -12.63 -9.60
C PHE A 78 22.86 -13.46 -8.35
N ILE A 79 22.04 -14.51 -8.49
CA ILE A 79 21.81 -15.52 -7.44
C ILE A 79 23.05 -16.39 -7.25
N HIS A 80 23.69 -16.86 -8.33
CA HIS A 80 24.93 -17.64 -8.25
C HIS A 80 26.06 -16.83 -7.59
N GLU A 81 26.13 -15.52 -7.86
CA GLU A 81 27.05 -14.64 -7.13
C GLU A 81 26.69 -14.55 -5.64
N LEU A 82 25.41 -14.39 -5.28
CA LEU A 82 24.98 -14.37 -3.87
C LEU A 82 25.36 -15.67 -3.15
N ASP A 83 25.12 -16.81 -3.79
CA ASP A 83 25.49 -18.12 -3.25
C ASP A 83 27.00 -18.24 -3.01
N TRP A 84 27.81 -17.78 -3.96
CA TRP A 84 29.27 -17.71 -3.79
C TRP A 84 29.67 -16.78 -2.64
N ILE A 85 29.07 -15.59 -2.51
CA ILE A 85 29.35 -14.65 -1.39
C ILE A 85 29.10 -15.34 -0.04
N VAL A 86 27.98 -16.06 0.10
CA VAL A 86 27.67 -16.83 1.32
C VAL A 86 28.72 -17.92 1.55
N GLY A 87 29.12 -18.64 0.50
CA GLY A 87 30.17 -19.65 0.55
C GLY A 87 31.50 -19.12 1.08
N GLU A 88 31.96 -17.95 0.62
CA GLU A 88 33.21 -17.32 1.09
C GLU A 88 33.17 -16.99 2.58
N VAL A 89 32.03 -16.48 3.07
CA VAL A 89 31.86 -16.17 4.50
C VAL A 89 31.88 -17.46 5.33
N LEU A 90 31.14 -18.49 4.92
CA LEU A 90 31.13 -19.77 5.62
C LEU A 90 32.52 -20.44 5.63
N LYS A 91 33.23 -20.40 4.50
CA LYS A 91 34.60 -20.89 4.40
C LYS A 91 35.53 -20.16 5.37
N ALA A 92 35.43 -18.84 5.48
CA ALA A 92 36.24 -18.08 6.43
C ALA A 92 35.98 -18.49 7.89
N LEU A 93 34.72 -18.74 8.27
CA LEU A 93 34.37 -19.23 9.61
C LEU A 93 34.96 -20.63 9.88
N ASP A 94 34.97 -21.51 8.88
CA ASP A 94 35.53 -22.86 8.96
C ASP A 94 37.08 -22.83 9.02
N ASP A 95 37.74 -22.03 8.17
CA ASP A 95 39.20 -21.86 8.14
C ASP A 95 39.74 -21.35 9.48
N HIS A 96 39.01 -20.42 10.12
CA HIS A 96 39.34 -19.91 11.46
C HIS A 96 38.86 -20.79 12.61
N LYS A 97 38.19 -21.92 12.31
CA LYS A 97 37.66 -22.89 13.30
C LYS A 97 36.68 -22.30 14.30
N ILE A 98 35.93 -21.27 13.90
CA ILE A 98 34.96 -20.57 14.77
C ILE A 98 33.50 -20.91 14.45
N SER A 99 33.24 -21.64 13.36
CA SER A 99 31.89 -22.06 12.97
C SER A 99 31.06 -22.66 14.09
N ALA A 100 31.64 -23.50 14.95
CA ALA A 100 30.91 -24.13 16.06
C ALA A 100 30.28 -23.11 17.02
N ASN A 101 30.88 -21.93 17.20
CA ASN A 101 30.41 -20.87 18.08
C ASN A 101 29.83 -19.66 17.32
N THR A 102 29.49 -19.81 16.05
CA THR A 102 28.88 -18.73 15.25
C THR A 102 27.48 -19.13 14.80
N LEU A 103 26.48 -18.30 15.12
CA LEU A 103 25.17 -18.36 14.47
C LEU A 103 25.23 -17.57 13.16
N VAL A 104 24.97 -18.25 12.06
CA VAL A 104 24.76 -17.63 10.74
C VAL A 104 23.27 -17.67 10.43
N VAL A 105 22.67 -16.51 10.13
CA VAL A 105 21.30 -16.40 9.63
C VAL A 105 21.34 -15.88 8.19
N PHE A 106 20.77 -16.65 7.27
CA PHE A 106 20.56 -16.22 5.88
C PHE A 106 19.07 -15.97 5.64
N THR A 107 18.73 -14.77 5.19
CA THR A 107 17.35 -14.36 4.88
C THR A 107 17.31 -13.25 3.82
N SER A 108 16.11 -12.78 3.47
CA SER A 108 15.89 -11.71 2.48
C SER A 108 14.94 -10.64 3.02
N ASP A 109 15.11 -9.37 2.66
CA ASP A 109 14.31 -8.23 3.14
C ASP A 109 12.82 -8.29 2.75
N ASN A 110 12.50 -8.94 1.63
CA ASN A 110 11.15 -9.07 1.08
C ASN A 110 11.08 -10.20 0.04
N GLY A 111 9.88 -10.56 -0.40
CA GLY A 111 9.69 -11.45 -1.54
C GLY A 111 10.23 -10.90 -2.86
N GLY A 112 10.32 -11.78 -3.86
CA GLY A 112 10.79 -11.45 -5.21
C GLY A 112 9.83 -10.54 -5.98
N MET A 113 10.34 -9.92 -7.05
CA MET A 113 9.62 -8.95 -7.88
C MET A 113 9.58 -9.42 -9.34
N LEU A 114 8.41 -9.37 -9.98
CA LEU A 114 8.27 -9.57 -11.44
C LEU A 114 8.64 -8.32 -12.24
N ASN A 115 9.84 -7.81 -12.03
CA ASN A 115 10.39 -6.76 -12.90
C ASN A 115 10.73 -7.32 -14.29
N VAL A 116 11.20 -6.49 -15.22
CA VAL A 116 11.44 -6.92 -16.61
C VAL A 116 12.35 -8.15 -16.68
N THR A 117 13.46 -8.15 -15.96
CA THR A 117 14.38 -9.30 -15.90
C THR A 117 13.81 -10.48 -15.10
N GLY A 118 13.10 -10.25 -14.01
CA GLY A 118 12.37 -11.29 -13.26
C GLY A 118 11.31 -11.99 -14.11
N GLN A 119 10.63 -11.27 -15.00
CA GLN A 119 9.71 -11.87 -15.97
C GLN A 119 10.43 -12.68 -17.07
N LYS A 120 11.66 -12.31 -17.43
CA LYS A 120 12.49 -13.13 -18.33
C LYS A 120 12.92 -14.42 -17.63
N ALA A 121 13.39 -14.33 -16.39
CA ALA A 121 13.70 -15.48 -15.55
C ALA A 121 12.49 -16.40 -15.37
N TRP A 122 11.30 -15.82 -15.15
CA TRP A 122 10.05 -16.58 -15.07
C TRP A 122 9.78 -17.42 -16.32
N ARG A 123 9.94 -16.83 -17.50
CA ARG A 123 9.79 -17.53 -18.79
C ARG A 123 10.86 -18.59 -19.01
N ALA A 124 12.06 -18.40 -18.47
CA ALA A 124 13.15 -19.38 -18.47
C ALA A 124 12.92 -20.54 -17.47
N GLY A 125 11.80 -20.53 -16.73
CA GLY A 125 11.43 -21.60 -15.79
C GLY A 125 11.65 -21.26 -14.32
N HIS A 126 12.29 -20.12 -14.00
CA HIS A 126 12.48 -19.71 -12.61
C HIS A 126 11.17 -19.35 -11.93
N ARG A 127 11.07 -19.62 -10.62
CA ARG A 127 9.90 -19.29 -9.80
C ARG A 127 10.38 -18.51 -8.59
N LEU A 128 10.43 -17.19 -8.73
CA LEU A 128 11.08 -16.25 -7.79
C LEU A 128 10.59 -16.44 -6.35
N ASN A 129 9.28 -16.71 -6.19
CA ASN A 129 8.61 -16.94 -4.90
C ASN A 129 8.08 -18.38 -4.77
N GLY A 130 8.63 -19.32 -5.54
CA GLY A 130 8.11 -20.68 -5.64
C GLY A 130 6.65 -20.70 -6.14
N LYS A 131 5.78 -21.37 -5.39
CA LYS A 131 4.33 -21.46 -5.66
C LYS A 131 3.52 -20.38 -4.93
N LEU A 132 4.15 -19.55 -4.10
CA LEU A 132 3.45 -18.55 -3.31
C LEU A 132 2.86 -17.46 -4.21
N LEU A 133 1.65 -17.02 -3.87
CA LEU A 133 0.97 -15.95 -4.57
C LEU A 133 1.57 -14.58 -4.21
N GLY A 134 1.69 -13.70 -5.19
CA GLY A 134 2.10 -12.32 -4.99
C GLY A 134 3.60 -12.05 -4.99
N PHE A 135 3.93 -10.77 -4.90
CA PHE A 135 5.28 -10.25 -5.13
C PHE A 135 5.62 -9.10 -4.17
N LYS A 136 6.90 -8.67 -4.17
CA LYS A 136 7.43 -7.55 -3.39
C LYS A 136 6.41 -6.41 -3.26
N PHE A 137 6.29 -5.89 -2.02
CA PHE A 137 5.33 -4.88 -1.57
C PHE A 137 3.88 -5.33 -1.40
N GLY A 138 3.52 -6.55 -1.82
CA GLY A 138 2.18 -7.11 -1.67
C GLY A 138 1.90 -7.75 -0.30
N ALA A 139 0.61 -7.90 0.01
CA ALA A 139 0.06 -8.57 1.18
C ALA A 139 -0.01 -10.10 1.06
N TRP A 140 0.06 -10.61 -0.17
CA TRP A 140 0.08 -12.04 -0.41
C TRP A 140 1.45 -12.64 -0.02
N GLU A 141 1.47 -13.92 0.33
CA GLU A 141 2.59 -14.63 0.96
C GLU A 141 3.91 -14.45 0.19
N GLY A 142 3.86 -14.45 -1.14
CA GLY A 142 5.03 -14.25 -2.00
C GLY A 142 5.64 -12.85 -1.91
N GLY A 143 4.99 -11.88 -1.27
CA GLY A 143 5.51 -10.54 -1.02
C GLY A 143 6.42 -10.41 0.20
N HIS A 144 6.28 -11.31 1.19
CA HIS A 144 6.93 -11.18 2.50
C HIS A 144 7.42 -12.51 3.11
N ARG A 145 6.98 -13.68 2.62
CA ARG A 145 7.50 -14.98 3.05
C ARG A 145 8.80 -15.27 2.33
N VAL A 146 9.90 -15.16 3.07
CA VAL A 146 11.26 -15.19 2.55
C VAL A 146 12.01 -16.46 3.00
N PRO A 147 13.09 -16.85 2.31
CA PRO A 147 14.02 -17.86 2.83
C PRO A 147 14.51 -17.46 4.22
N PHE A 148 14.61 -18.43 5.12
CA PHE A 148 15.21 -18.25 6.44
C PHE A 148 15.96 -19.52 6.83
N ILE A 149 17.30 -19.42 6.86
CA ILE A 149 18.19 -20.52 7.24
C ILE A 149 19.03 -20.08 8.43
N ALA A 150 19.00 -20.85 9.50
CA ALA A 150 19.87 -20.67 10.66
C ALA A 150 20.87 -21.83 10.75
N ARG A 151 22.17 -21.51 10.81
CA ARG A 151 23.25 -22.48 11.00
C ARG A 151 24.03 -22.11 12.25
N TRP A 152 24.05 -22.99 13.24
CA TRP A 152 24.93 -22.90 14.41
C TRP A 152 25.32 -24.33 14.83
N PRO A 153 26.42 -24.89 14.32
CA PRO A 153 26.73 -26.31 14.43
C PRO A 153 26.68 -26.87 15.86
N ALA A 154 27.08 -26.10 16.89
CA ALA A 154 27.06 -26.58 18.27
C ALA A 154 25.68 -26.51 18.95
N LYS A 155 24.69 -25.78 18.39
CA LYS A 155 23.42 -25.49 19.09
C LYS A 155 22.15 -25.64 18.27
N VAL A 156 22.21 -25.51 16.94
CA VAL A 156 21.07 -25.65 16.03
C VAL A 156 21.16 -27.03 15.37
N PRO A 157 20.15 -27.91 15.54
CA PRO A 157 20.14 -29.23 14.92
C PRO A 157 20.25 -29.16 13.39
N ALA A 158 21.23 -29.85 12.82
CA ALA A 158 21.47 -29.86 11.37
C ALA A 158 20.32 -30.56 10.61
N GLY A 159 20.04 -30.08 9.40
CA GLY A 159 19.08 -30.71 8.47
C GLY A 159 17.63 -30.72 8.93
N LYS A 160 17.26 -29.89 9.92
CA LYS A 160 15.88 -29.77 10.41
C LYS A 160 15.11 -28.70 9.66
N VAL A 161 13.82 -28.96 9.47
CA VAL A 161 12.81 -28.01 8.97
C VAL A 161 11.86 -27.70 10.12
N SER A 162 11.42 -26.45 10.23
CA SER A 162 10.46 -25.99 11.22
C SER A 162 9.39 -25.13 10.55
N ASP A 163 8.13 -25.41 10.86
CA ASP A 163 6.98 -24.63 10.41
C ASP A 163 6.59 -23.52 11.41
N ALA A 164 7.39 -23.34 12.47
CA ALA A 164 7.17 -22.28 13.44
C ALA A 164 7.20 -20.91 12.77
N LEU A 165 6.17 -20.09 13.03
CA LEU A 165 6.09 -18.72 12.56
C LEU A 165 7.25 -17.88 13.11
N VAL A 166 8.10 -17.35 12.25
CA VAL A 166 9.20 -16.44 12.61
C VAL A 166 9.07 -15.17 11.78
N SER A 167 9.37 -14.01 12.38
CA SER A 167 9.48 -12.74 11.68
C SER A 167 10.87 -12.14 11.85
N GLN A 168 11.30 -11.28 10.92
CA GLN A 168 12.60 -10.62 11.03
C GLN A 168 12.71 -9.69 12.25
N ILE A 169 11.59 -9.14 12.72
CA ILE A 169 11.55 -8.37 13.97
C ILE A 169 11.93 -9.21 15.20
N ASP A 170 11.81 -10.54 15.11
CA ASP A 170 12.19 -11.48 16.17
C ASP A 170 13.72 -11.67 16.26
N LEU A 171 14.49 -11.22 15.27
CA LEU A 171 15.95 -11.35 15.28
C LEU A 171 16.60 -10.52 16.38
N LEU A 172 16.13 -9.30 16.63
CA LEU A 172 16.68 -8.43 17.68
C LEU A 172 16.64 -9.08 19.08
N PRO A 173 15.47 -9.52 19.61
CA PRO A 173 15.42 -10.20 20.89
C PRO A 173 16.10 -11.58 20.88
N THR A 174 16.14 -12.26 19.73
CA THR A 174 16.89 -13.52 19.59
C THR A 174 18.39 -13.29 19.76
N PHE A 175 18.95 -12.27 19.12
CA PHE A 175 20.37 -11.92 19.24
C PHE A 175 20.70 -11.40 20.63
N ALA A 176 19.83 -10.60 21.25
CA ALA A 176 20.01 -10.17 22.64
C ALA A 176 20.07 -11.38 23.60
N ALA A 177 19.17 -12.36 23.43
CA ALA A 177 19.19 -13.58 24.23
C ALA A 177 20.47 -14.42 24.01
N ILE A 178 21.01 -14.45 22.79
CA ILE A 178 22.27 -15.14 22.48
C ILE A 178 23.47 -14.44 23.13
N ALA A 179 23.48 -13.10 23.10
CA ALA A 179 24.54 -12.28 23.66
C ALA A 179 24.45 -12.14 25.20
N GLY A 180 23.38 -12.64 25.83
CA GLY A 180 23.10 -12.40 27.25
C GLY A 180 22.84 -10.92 27.56
N ALA A 181 22.39 -10.15 26.56
CA ALA A 181 22.15 -8.72 26.67
C ALA A 181 20.69 -8.42 27.05
N GLU A 182 20.50 -7.41 27.90
CA GLU A 182 19.17 -6.87 28.18
C GLU A 182 18.78 -5.82 27.13
N LEU A 183 17.56 -5.93 26.61
CA LEU A 183 17.00 -4.89 25.75
C LEU A 183 16.64 -3.64 26.59
N PRO A 184 16.79 -2.41 26.05
CA PRO A 184 16.45 -1.21 26.80
C PRO A 184 14.98 -1.21 27.25
N LYS A 185 14.73 -0.96 28.55
CA LYS A 185 13.38 -1.01 29.15
C LYS A 185 12.34 -0.09 28.48
N LYS A 186 12.79 0.95 27.78
CA LYS A 186 11.93 1.93 27.08
C LYS A 186 11.82 1.68 25.57
N ALA A 187 12.52 0.68 25.03
CA ALA A 187 12.42 0.36 23.62
C ALA A 187 11.07 -0.31 23.34
N VAL A 188 10.37 0.16 22.30
CA VAL A 188 9.21 -0.57 21.76
C VAL A 188 9.76 -1.68 20.88
N VAL A 189 9.57 -2.93 21.31
CA VAL A 189 10.08 -4.12 20.63
C VAL A 189 8.92 -5.05 20.35
N ASP A 190 8.52 -5.14 19.09
CA ASP A 190 7.44 -6.03 18.65
C ASP A 190 7.90 -7.49 18.49
N GLY A 191 9.21 -7.72 18.48
CA GLY A 191 9.83 -9.02 18.32
C GLY A 191 9.77 -9.88 19.58
N VAL A 192 9.80 -11.20 19.40
CA VAL A 192 9.98 -12.18 20.48
C VAL A 192 11.17 -13.08 20.18
N SER A 193 11.91 -13.52 21.21
CA SER A 193 13.08 -14.38 20.97
C SER A 193 12.65 -15.76 20.48
N GLN A 194 13.13 -16.17 19.31
CA GLN A 194 12.89 -17.49 18.72
C GLN A 194 14.03 -18.47 19.00
N LEU A 195 14.94 -18.14 19.93
CA LEU A 195 16.07 -19.00 20.30
C LEU A 195 15.66 -20.44 20.70
N PRO A 196 14.56 -20.67 21.45
CA PRO A 196 14.10 -22.04 21.73
C PRO A 196 13.74 -22.82 20.47
N VAL A 197 13.15 -22.15 19.46
CA VAL A 197 12.81 -22.78 18.16
C VAL A 197 14.09 -23.11 17.40
N LEU A 198 15.02 -22.14 17.27
CA LEU A 198 16.27 -22.34 16.55
C LEU A 198 17.10 -23.49 17.14
N THR A 199 17.16 -23.61 18.46
CA THR A 199 17.92 -24.65 19.16
C THR A 199 17.18 -25.97 19.31
N GLY A 200 15.98 -26.11 18.73
CA GLY A 200 15.16 -27.33 18.81
C GLY A 200 14.58 -27.62 20.19
N LYS A 201 14.64 -26.67 21.12
CA LYS A 201 14.03 -26.78 22.47
C LYS A 201 12.51 -26.57 22.44
N SER A 202 11.99 -25.91 21.41
CA SER A 202 10.56 -25.78 21.15
C SER A 202 10.25 -26.12 19.70
N LYS A 203 9.13 -26.82 19.48
CA LYS A 203 8.55 -27.00 18.13
C LYS A 203 7.61 -25.84 17.76
N ASN A 204 7.08 -25.14 18.76
CA ASN A 204 6.10 -24.09 18.57
C ASN A 204 6.79 -22.72 18.55
N SER A 205 6.30 -21.84 17.68
CA SER A 205 6.72 -20.45 17.67
C SER A 205 6.45 -19.79 19.02
N GLN A 206 7.31 -18.84 19.38
CA GLN A 206 7.06 -17.94 20.51
C GLN A 206 6.10 -16.78 20.15
N ARG A 207 5.62 -16.74 18.90
CA ARG A 207 4.71 -15.75 18.34
C ARG A 207 3.42 -16.42 17.86
N GLU A 208 2.28 -15.84 18.21
CA GLU A 208 0.97 -16.27 17.69
C GLU A 208 0.41 -15.32 16.62
N LEU A 209 0.79 -14.03 16.68
CA LEU A 209 0.23 -12.97 15.83
C LEU A 209 1.34 -12.25 15.08
N LEU A 210 1.14 -11.95 13.80
CA LEU A 210 2.05 -11.16 12.98
C LEU A 210 1.28 -10.08 12.22
N VAL A 211 1.81 -8.85 12.21
CA VAL A 211 1.32 -7.77 11.34
C VAL A 211 2.24 -7.67 10.13
N ILE A 212 1.66 -7.64 8.94
CA ILE A 212 2.33 -7.49 7.65
C ILE A 212 1.97 -6.12 7.10
N SER A 213 2.97 -5.37 6.65
CA SER A 213 2.80 -4.00 6.15
C SER A 213 3.13 -3.88 4.66
N PRO A 214 2.15 -4.13 3.77
CA PRO A 214 2.29 -3.87 2.33
C PRO A 214 2.48 -2.39 2.02
N ASN A 215 2.84 -2.07 0.78
CA ASN A 215 3.04 -0.67 0.37
C ASN A 215 1.76 0.17 0.51
N SER A 216 0.58 -0.40 0.24
CA SER A 216 -0.69 0.27 0.50
C SER A 216 -1.09 0.18 1.97
N PRO A 217 -1.26 1.31 2.70
CA PRO A 217 -1.71 1.29 4.09
C PRO A 217 -3.09 0.65 4.27
N ARG A 218 -3.92 0.63 3.21
CA ARG A 218 -5.22 -0.05 3.26
C ARG A 218 -5.08 -1.55 3.43
N HIS A 219 -3.96 -2.15 3.02
CA HIS A 219 -3.70 -3.59 3.04
C HIS A 219 -2.90 -4.03 4.28
N LEU A 220 -2.81 -3.21 5.33
CA LEU A 220 -2.21 -3.66 6.60
C LEU A 220 -2.88 -4.98 7.01
N THR A 221 -2.09 -6.05 7.06
CA THR A 221 -2.56 -7.42 7.09
C THR A 221 -2.21 -8.02 8.43
N ILE A 222 -3.06 -8.91 8.94
CA ILE A 222 -2.82 -9.63 10.17
C ILE A 222 -2.83 -11.13 9.91
N ARG A 223 -1.87 -11.83 10.51
CA ARG A 223 -1.84 -13.28 10.62
C ARG A 223 -1.98 -13.67 12.08
N LYS A 224 -2.88 -14.60 12.40
CA LYS A 224 -2.99 -15.23 13.72
C LYS A 224 -3.07 -16.73 13.54
N GLY A 225 -2.04 -17.44 14.00
CA GLY A 225 -1.87 -18.87 13.70
C GLY A 225 -1.84 -19.12 12.19
N ASP A 226 -2.79 -19.92 11.71
CA ASP A 226 -2.93 -20.29 10.30
C ASP A 226 -3.75 -19.27 9.49
N TRP A 227 -4.52 -18.40 10.14
CA TRP A 227 -5.41 -17.47 9.47
C TRP A 227 -4.72 -16.17 9.09
N VAL A 228 -4.93 -15.71 7.86
CA VAL A 228 -4.45 -14.43 7.33
C VAL A 228 -5.63 -13.61 6.85
N TYR A 229 -5.76 -12.37 7.36
CA TYR A 229 -6.79 -11.42 6.97
C TYR A 229 -6.19 -10.19 6.29
N VAL A 230 -6.60 -9.95 5.04
CA VAL A 230 -6.24 -8.77 4.23
C VAL A 230 -7.49 -7.89 4.08
N PRO A 231 -7.54 -6.67 4.65
CA PRO A 231 -8.76 -5.85 4.72
C PRO A 231 -9.09 -5.05 3.44
N ASP A 232 -8.59 -5.47 2.28
CA ASP A 232 -8.84 -4.84 0.97
C ASP A 232 -8.71 -5.92 -0.14
N ARG A 233 -9.11 -5.60 -1.36
CA ARG A 233 -8.99 -6.47 -2.55
C ARG A 233 -7.61 -6.33 -3.20
N ASP A 234 -7.14 -7.40 -3.85
CA ASP A 234 -5.80 -7.48 -4.47
C ASP A 234 -4.68 -7.45 -3.40
N GLU A 235 -3.40 -7.41 -3.81
CA GLU A 235 -2.27 -7.51 -2.86
C GLU A 235 -1.79 -6.15 -2.30
N GLY A 236 -2.20 -5.02 -2.86
CA GLY A 236 -1.81 -3.69 -2.35
C GLY A 236 -0.35 -3.27 -2.58
N GLY A 237 0.38 -4.02 -3.41
CA GLY A 237 1.78 -3.77 -3.77
C GLY A 237 1.94 -2.89 -5.01
N PHE A 238 2.82 -3.33 -5.92
CA PHE A 238 3.04 -2.65 -7.20
C PHE A 238 1.77 -2.64 -8.09
N GLN A 239 1.72 -1.69 -9.03
CA GLN A 239 0.50 -1.39 -9.79
C GLN A 239 0.58 -1.70 -11.30
N GLY A 240 1.64 -2.36 -11.78
CA GLY A 240 1.77 -2.71 -13.19
C GLY A 240 0.69 -3.69 -13.63
N LYS A 241 -0.04 -3.37 -14.70
CA LYS A 241 -1.19 -4.15 -15.18
C LYS A 241 -0.94 -4.97 -16.45
N GLN A 242 0.23 -4.80 -17.08
CA GLN A 242 0.57 -5.43 -18.36
C GLN A 242 1.87 -6.21 -18.25
N ILE A 243 1.91 -7.37 -18.91
CA ILE A 243 3.15 -8.15 -19.08
C ILE A 243 4.20 -7.29 -19.78
N GLY A 244 5.44 -7.34 -19.30
CA GLY A 244 6.54 -6.48 -19.74
C GLY A 244 6.67 -5.19 -18.94
N ASN A 245 5.67 -4.80 -18.14
CA ASN A 245 5.79 -3.65 -17.25
C ASN A 245 6.74 -3.98 -16.09
N HIS A 246 7.67 -3.07 -15.77
CA HIS A 246 8.64 -3.24 -14.68
C HIS A 246 7.98 -3.47 -13.33
N LEU A 247 6.76 -2.97 -13.13
CA LEU A 247 6.04 -3.03 -11.86
C LEU A 247 4.90 -4.05 -11.89
N LEU A 248 4.95 -5.05 -12.76
CA LEU A 248 3.91 -6.09 -12.85
C LEU A 248 3.75 -6.81 -11.50
N ALA A 249 2.54 -6.82 -10.97
CA ALA A 249 2.20 -7.49 -9.72
C ALA A 249 0.67 -7.67 -9.58
N GLY A 250 0.22 -8.13 -8.43
CA GLY A 250 -1.19 -8.33 -8.06
C GLY A 250 -1.93 -9.28 -8.99
N ALA A 251 -3.25 -9.08 -9.10
CA ALA A 251 -4.11 -9.84 -10.01
C ALA A 251 -3.53 -9.92 -11.43
N ALA A 252 -2.96 -8.82 -11.94
CA ALA A 252 -2.45 -8.78 -13.31
C ALA A 252 -1.26 -9.72 -13.55
N ALA A 253 -0.47 -10.04 -12.52
CA ALA A 253 0.65 -10.97 -12.62
C ALA A 253 0.20 -12.40 -12.99
N GLN A 254 -1.03 -12.79 -12.61
CA GLN A 254 -1.57 -14.13 -12.92
C GLN A 254 -1.62 -14.42 -14.43
N LYS A 255 -1.70 -13.39 -15.28
CA LYS A 255 -1.64 -13.55 -16.74
C LYS A 255 -0.34 -14.22 -17.19
N LEU A 256 0.77 -13.90 -16.51
CA LEU A 256 2.09 -14.49 -16.75
C LEU A 256 2.32 -15.73 -15.89
N THR A 257 1.98 -15.66 -14.60
CA THR A 257 2.38 -16.69 -13.63
C THR A 257 1.49 -17.90 -13.62
N LYS A 258 0.22 -17.76 -14.02
CA LYS A 258 -0.82 -18.79 -13.90
C LYS A 258 -1.04 -19.29 -12.47
N LEU A 259 -0.53 -18.57 -11.46
CA LEU A 259 -0.92 -18.77 -10.07
C LEU A 259 -2.38 -18.34 -9.93
N VAL A 260 -3.14 -19.11 -9.16
CA VAL A 260 -4.60 -18.95 -9.04
C VAL A 260 -4.97 -18.24 -7.75
N ASN A 261 -6.06 -17.47 -7.80
CA ASN A 261 -6.73 -16.91 -6.64
C ASN A 261 -8.22 -16.79 -6.99
N SER A 262 -9.12 -17.21 -6.09
CA SER A 262 -10.57 -17.24 -6.35
C SER A 262 -11.18 -15.87 -6.64
N ASP A 263 -10.54 -14.78 -6.21
CA ASP A 263 -11.03 -13.42 -6.44
C ASP A 263 -10.58 -12.85 -7.78
N VAL A 264 -9.74 -13.58 -8.53
CA VAL A 264 -9.11 -13.11 -9.76
C VAL A 264 -9.58 -13.93 -10.97
N GLU A 265 -10.03 -13.23 -12.00
CA GLU A 265 -10.37 -13.80 -13.30
C GLU A 265 -9.67 -13.00 -14.40
N GLU A 266 -9.00 -13.71 -15.32
CA GLU A 266 -8.23 -13.11 -16.42
C GLU A 266 -7.24 -11.99 -15.99
N GLY A 267 -6.69 -12.14 -14.79
CA GLY A 267 -5.78 -11.17 -14.17
C GLY A 267 -6.42 -9.84 -13.77
N LYS A 268 -7.71 -9.85 -13.47
CA LYS A 268 -8.47 -8.76 -12.85
C LYS A 268 -9.22 -9.30 -11.65
N ILE A 269 -9.44 -8.45 -10.65
CA ILE A 269 -10.33 -8.79 -9.53
C ILE A 269 -11.76 -8.89 -10.07
N ARG A 270 -12.48 -9.97 -9.76
CA ARG A 270 -13.87 -10.14 -10.15
C ARG A 270 -14.75 -9.06 -9.51
N GLU A 271 -15.83 -8.67 -10.18
CA GLU A 271 -16.72 -7.63 -9.66
C GLU A 271 -17.42 -8.07 -8.35
N ASP A 272 -17.77 -9.35 -8.29
CA ASP A 272 -18.44 -10.04 -7.18
C ASP A 272 -17.49 -10.54 -6.07
N ALA A 273 -16.17 -10.39 -6.24
CA ALA A 273 -15.20 -10.78 -5.22
C ALA A 273 -15.50 -10.10 -3.88
N PRO A 274 -15.28 -10.76 -2.73
CA PRO A 274 -15.51 -10.14 -1.43
C PRO A 274 -14.73 -8.82 -1.23
N PRO A 275 -15.16 -7.93 -0.31
CA PRO A 275 -14.50 -6.64 -0.10
C PRO A 275 -13.13 -6.75 0.61
N ALA A 276 -12.83 -7.91 1.19
CA ALA A 276 -11.58 -8.23 1.88
C ALA A 276 -11.30 -9.73 1.69
N GLN A 277 -10.14 -10.20 2.18
CA GLN A 277 -9.67 -11.55 1.95
C GLN A 277 -9.35 -12.25 3.26
N LEU A 278 -9.68 -13.54 3.35
CA LEU A 278 -9.32 -14.42 4.44
C LEU A 278 -8.76 -15.73 3.88
N TYR A 279 -7.61 -16.17 4.37
CA TYR A 279 -6.97 -17.42 3.96
C TYR A 279 -6.57 -18.24 5.17
N ASN A 280 -6.64 -19.57 5.06
CA ASN A 280 -6.08 -20.49 6.03
C ASN A 280 -4.83 -21.14 5.42
N LEU A 281 -3.65 -20.83 5.96
CA LEU A 281 -2.37 -21.26 5.40
C LEU A 281 -2.03 -22.73 5.70
N LYS A 282 -2.79 -23.39 6.57
CA LYS A 282 -2.57 -24.80 6.90
C LYS A 282 -2.95 -25.72 5.75
N ASP A 283 -4.07 -25.44 5.10
CA ASP A 283 -4.59 -26.16 3.95
C ASP A 283 -4.40 -25.40 2.62
N ASP A 284 -4.32 -24.07 2.66
CA ASP A 284 -4.07 -23.22 1.49
C ASP A 284 -2.87 -22.26 1.70
N PRO A 285 -1.62 -22.79 1.70
CA PRO A 285 -0.41 -21.98 1.85
C PRO A 285 -0.14 -21.07 0.64
N TYR A 286 -0.92 -21.20 -0.44
CA TYR A 286 -0.75 -20.46 -1.69
C TYR A 286 -1.81 -19.36 -1.87
N GLN A 287 -2.76 -19.25 -0.94
CA GLN A 287 -3.86 -18.27 -0.99
C GLN A 287 -4.67 -18.38 -2.29
N ALA A 288 -4.96 -19.61 -2.71
CA ALA A 288 -5.75 -19.91 -3.87
C ALA A 288 -7.25 -19.62 -3.67
N THR A 289 -7.77 -19.77 -2.45
CA THR A 289 -9.21 -19.64 -2.15
C THR A 289 -9.46 -18.63 -1.03
N ASN A 290 -10.13 -17.53 -1.36
CA ASN A 290 -10.60 -16.57 -0.37
C ASN A 290 -11.80 -17.12 0.39
N ARG A 291 -11.61 -17.35 1.70
CA ARG A 291 -12.59 -17.89 2.64
C ARG A 291 -13.39 -16.82 3.39
N TYR A 292 -13.29 -15.55 2.97
CA TYR A 292 -13.88 -14.41 3.66
C TYR A 292 -15.37 -14.59 3.99
N SER A 293 -16.17 -15.05 3.02
CA SER A 293 -17.61 -15.21 3.19
C SER A 293 -17.99 -16.48 3.98
N GLU A 294 -17.07 -17.42 4.18
CA GLU A 294 -17.33 -18.70 4.83
C GLU A 294 -17.11 -18.64 6.35
N HIS A 295 -16.27 -17.71 6.84
CA HIS A 295 -15.88 -17.60 8.25
C HIS A 295 -16.03 -16.18 8.80
N PRO A 296 -17.26 -15.62 8.87
CA PRO A 296 -17.51 -14.26 9.34
C PRO A 296 -17.03 -14.01 10.78
N GLU A 297 -17.03 -15.04 11.63
CA GLU A 297 -16.51 -15.01 13.00
C GLU A 297 -15.01 -14.76 13.05
N VAL A 298 -14.23 -15.46 12.20
CA VAL A 298 -12.78 -15.28 12.09
C VAL A 298 -12.46 -13.91 11.51
N VAL A 299 -13.21 -13.47 10.51
CA VAL A 299 -13.06 -12.11 9.94
C VAL A 299 -13.27 -11.06 11.02
N ALA A 300 -14.35 -11.16 11.81
CA ALA A 300 -14.66 -10.19 12.86
C ALA A 300 -13.56 -10.13 13.94
N GLU A 301 -13.03 -11.28 14.36
CA GLU A 301 -11.93 -11.37 15.31
C GLU A 301 -10.65 -10.70 14.78
N LEU A 302 -10.21 -11.08 13.58
CA LEU A 302 -8.97 -10.57 12.99
C LEU A 302 -9.07 -9.09 12.63
N ALA A 303 -10.23 -8.64 12.14
CA ALA A 303 -10.49 -7.22 11.92
C ALA A 303 -10.44 -6.41 13.22
N THR A 304 -10.93 -6.98 14.33
CA THR A 304 -10.87 -6.35 15.66
C THR A 304 -9.41 -6.19 16.12
N HIS A 305 -8.61 -7.25 16.03
CA HIS A 305 -7.18 -7.19 16.34
C HIS A 305 -6.45 -6.15 15.48
N LEU A 306 -6.66 -6.16 14.16
CA LEU A 306 -6.03 -5.22 13.24
C LEU A 306 -6.41 -3.76 13.53
N ASN A 307 -7.68 -3.51 13.88
CA ASN A 307 -8.14 -2.18 14.27
C ASN A 307 -7.53 -1.72 15.60
N GLY A 308 -7.23 -2.64 16.53
CA GLY A 308 -6.43 -2.37 17.73
C GLY A 308 -5.05 -1.83 17.37
N TRP A 309 -4.29 -2.59 16.57
CA TRP A 309 -2.97 -2.19 16.09
C TRP A 309 -2.97 -0.83 15.37
N ARG A 310 -3.97 -0.57 14.52
CA ARG A 310 -4.10 0.73 13.83
C ARG A 310 -4.22 1.93 14.77
N LYS A 311 -4.78 1.75 15.97
CA LYS A 311 -4.90 2.83 16.97
C LYS A 311 -3.58 3.11 17.69
N GLU A 312 -2.71 2.10 17.78
CA GLU A 312 -1.41 2.19 18.45
C GLU A 312 -0.31 2.72 17.52
N ILE A 313 -0.43 2.49 16.20
CA ILE A 313 0.52 3.01 15.22
C ILE A 313 0.50 4.54 15.26
N PRO A 314 1.63 5.20 15.60
CA PRO A 314 1.69 6.65 15.61
C PRO A 314 1.37 7.22 14.23
N VAL A 315 0.62 8.33 14.20
CA VAL A 315 0.41 9.09 12.97
C VAL A 315 1.72 9.75 12.59
N THR A 316 2.55 9.04 11.83
CA THR A 316 3.75 9.62 11.23
C THR A 316 3.35 10.37 9.96
N PRO A 317 4.03 11.49 9.63
CA PRO A 317 3.92 12.07 8.29
C PRO A 317 4.18 10.96 7.29
N ARG A 318 3.33 10.80 6.28
CA ARG A 318 3.57 9.81 5.23
C ARG A 318 4.98 10.04 4.70
N LEU A 319 5.93 9.15 5.03
CA LEU A 319 7.12 8.95 4.22
C LEU A 319 6.54 8.72 2.83
N GLY A 320 6.81 9.67 1.94
CA GLY A 320 6.15 9.74 0.66
C GLY A 320 6.12 8.36 0.04
N TRP A 321 4.96 7.95 -0.46
CA TRP A 321 4.93 6.84 -1.41
C TRP A 321 6.07 7.05 -2.40
N ILE A 322 6.65 5.97 -2.92
CA ILE A 322 7.23 6.04 -4.25
C ILE A 322 6.07 6.39 -5.20
N ASN A 323 5.74 7.67 -5.26
CA ASN A 323 4.77 8.22 -6.16
C ASN A 323 5.52 8.42 -7.46
N LEU A 324 5.43 7.43 -8.34
CA LEU A 324 6.05 7.39 -9.66
C LEU A 324 5.63 8.54 -10.58
N LYS A 325 4.74 9.42 -10.14
CA LYS A 325 4.41 10.68 -10.82
C LYS A 325 5.24 11.88 -10.35
N GLN A 326 6.00 11.75 -9.26
CA GLN A 326 6.71 12.86 -8.63
C GLN A 326 8.19 12.95 -8.99
N VAL A 327 8.77 11.94 -9.64
CA VAL A 327 10.17 11.97 -10.06
C VAL A 327 10.24 11.85 -11.57
N GLY A 328 10.32 13.02 -12.22
CA GLY A 328 10.46 13.12 -13.67
C GLY A 328 9.22 13.65 -14.36
N GLN A 329 8.75 14.84 -13.98
CA GLN A 329 8.26 15.88 -14.88
C GLN A 329 7.71 17.06 -14.05
N ALA A 330 8.30 18.25 -14.22
CA ALA A 330 7.51 19.47 -14.13
C ALA A 330 6.50 19.41 -15.28
N THR A 331 5.34 18.79 -15.06
CA THR A 331 4.20 18.90 -15.94
C THR A 331 3.01 19.37 -15.13
N SER A 332 2.33 20.39 -15.66
CA SER A 332 1.02 20.81 -15.21
C SER A 332 0.15 19.57 -14.94
N ASN A 333 -0.27 19.38 -13.70
CA ASN A 333 -1.22 18.33 -13.32
C ASN A 333 -2.58 18.62 -13.97
N LYS A 334 -2.74 18.29 -15.25
CA LYS A 334 -4.07 18.02 -15.80
C LYS A 334 -4.52 16.69 -15.21
N LYS A 335 -5.35 16.75 -14.16
CA LYS A 335 -6.11 15.58 -13.67
C LYS A 335 -6.75 14.90 -14.89
N LYS A 336 -6.51 13.60 -15.07
CA LYS A 336 -7.17 12.81 -16.13
C LYS A 336 -8.69 12.93 -15.95
N SER A 337 -9.37 13.35 -17.01
CA SER A 337 -10.84 13.41 -17.07
C SER A 337 -11.42 12.00 -16.92
N ASN A 338 -12.42 11.85 -16.06
CA ASN A 338 -13.25 10.67 -15.86
C ASN A 338 -14.72 11.12 -15.76
N PRO A 339 -15.32 11.56 -16.88
CA PRO A 339 -16.63 12.17 -16.88
C PRO A 339 -17.68 11.16 -16.38
N ALA A 340 -18.55 11.60 -15.48
CA ALA A 340 -19.71 10.79 -15.11
C ALA A 340 -20.62 10.63 -16.33
N PRO A 341 -21.23 9.47 -16.58
CA PRO A 341 -22.29 9.37 -17.57
C PRO A 341 -23.53 10.12 -17.05
N LYS A 342 -24.24 10.80 -17.94
CA LYS A 342 -25.61 11.26 -17.65
C LYS A 342 -26.48 10.02 -17.46
N ILE A 343 -27.15 9.92 -16.33
CA ILE A 343 -28.07 8.81 -16.02
C ILE A 343 -29.36 9.40 -15.41
N PRO A 344 -30.53 8.77 -15.62
CA PRO A 344 -31.77 9.18 -14.98
C PRO A 344 -31.66 9.21 -13.45
N ALA A 345 -32.51 10.01 -12.80
CA ALA A 345 -32.72 9.90 -11.36
C ALA A 345 -33.25 8.48 -11.07
N GLN A 346 -32.55 7.76 -10.19
CA GLN A 346 -32.98 6.47 -9.68
C GLN A 346 -32.87 6.51 -8.16
N PRO A 347 -33.86 5.97 -7.42
CA PRO A 347 -33.75 5.82 -5.98
C PRO A 347 -32.42 5.15 -5.63
N SER A 348 -31.66 5.77 -4.73
CA SER A 348 -30.38 5.22 -4.30
C SER A 348 -30.59 3.84 -3.68
N ALA A 349 -29.77 2.87 -4.08
CA ALA A 349 -29.70 1.56 -3.42
C ALA A 349 -28.96 1.62 -2.07
N ARG A 350 -28.42 2.80 -1.72
CA ARG A 350 -27.70 3.06 -0.47
C ARG A 350 -28.62 3.70 0.56
N SER A 351 -28.32 3.50 1.84
CA SER A 351 -29.20 4.00 2.91
C SER A 351 -29.20 5.52 3.09
N VAL A 352 -28.24 6.25 2.51
CA VAL A 352 -28.22 7.71 2.46
C VAL A 352 -27.90 8.20 1.03
N SER A 353 -28.66 9.20 0.58
CA SER A 353 -28.48 9.89 -0.71
C SER A 353 -28.63 11.40 -0.55
N PHE A 354 -27.70 12.16 -1.11
CA PHE A 354 -27.88 13.59 -1.41
C PHE A 354 -27.77 13.77 -2.93
N ASP A 355 -28.91 13.70 -3.61
CA ASP A 355 -29.04 13.80 -5.07
C ASP A 355 -29.64 15.14 -5.53
N PHE A 356 -30.11 15.97 -4.59
CA PHE A 356 -30.69 17.30 -4.85
C PHE A 356 -31.97 17.29 -5.72
N GLU A 357 -32.55 16.12 -6.04
CA GLU A 357 -33.69 15.98 -6.94
C GLU A 357 -34.99 16.59 -6.41
N SER A 358 -35.03 17.00 -5.14
CA SER A 358 -36.13 17.80 -4.58
C SER A 358 -36.19 19.23 -5.14
N GLY A 359 -35.15 19.69 -5.85
CA GLY A 359 -35.00 21.07 -6.31
C GLY A 359 -34.73 22.07 -5.18
N LYS A 360 -34.59 21.60 -3.93
CA LYS A 360 -34.36 22.41 -2.74
C LYS A 360 -33.00 22.08 -2.13
N LEU A 361 -32.38 23.07 -1.49
CA LEU A 361 -31.10 22.88 -0.81
C LEU A 361 -31.22 21.93 0.39
N ALA A 362 -32.39 21.89 1.05
CA ALA A 362 -32.63 21.05 2.22
C ALA A 362 -32.26 19.57 1.92
N PRO A 363 -31.54 18.87 2.82
CA PRO A 363 -31.21 19.28 4.18
C PRO A 363 -29.91 20.11 4.32
N TRP A 364 -29.29 20.58 3.25
CA TRP A 364 -28.04 21.34 3.36
C TRP A 364 -28.26 22.77 3.83
N LYS A 365 -27.20 23.39 4.39
CA LYS A 365 -27.21 24.78 4.86
C LYS A 365 -26.02 25.57 4.32
N VAL A 366 -26.28 26.79 3.89
CA VAL A 366 -25.22 27.80 3.68
C VAL A 366 -24.84 28.35 5.04
N ILE A 367 -23.57 28.22 5.44
CA ILE A 367 -23.05 28.69 6.73
C ILE A 367 -22.12 29.89 6.61
N LYS A 368 -21.69 30.22 5.39
CA LYS A 368 -20.91 31.42 5.09
C LYS A 368 -21.21 31.87 3.66
N GLY A 369 -21.25 33.17 3.44
CA GLY A 369 -21.48 33.74 2.11
C GLY A 369 -22.96 33.73 1.69
N LYS A 370 -23.22 34.12 0.44
CA LYS A 370 -24.56 34.19 -0.13
C LYS A 370 -24.51 33.72 -1.58
N PHE A 371 -25.35 32.75 -1.91
CA PHE A 371 -25.55 32.25 -3.26
C PHE A 371 -26.94 32.67 -3.74
N GLY A 372 -27.03 33.24 -4.93
CA GLY A 372 -28.30 33.67 -5.53
C GLY A 372 -29.14 32.50 -6.02
N HIS A 373 -28.53 31.48 -6.59
CA HIS A 373 -29.20 30.25 -7.01
C HIS A 373 -28.31 29.02 -6.81
N ILE A 374 -28.60 28.22 -5.79
CA ILE A 374 -27.67 27.18 -5.32
C ILE A 374 -28.02 25.75 -5.77
N ILE A 375 -29.27 25.51 -6.17
CA ILE A 375 -29.71 24.26 -6.78
C ILE A 375 -30.12 24.55 -8.21
N GLY A 376 -29.24 24.22 -9.15
CA GLY A 376 -29.48 24.42 -10.58
C GLY A 376 -30.22 23.24 -11.20
N SER A 377 -30.81 23.46 -12.37
CA SER A 377 -31.46 22.40 -13.17
C SER A 377 -31.04 22.39 -14.65
N ARG A 378 -30.03 23.20 -15.01
CA ARG A 378 -29.62 23.36 -16.40
C ARG A 378 -29.15 22.03 -16.99
N THR A 379 -29.57 21.78 -18.23
CA THR A 379 -29.08 20.62 -18.98
C THR A 379 -27.73 20.91 -19.63
N HIS A 380 -27.53 22.12 -20.15
CA HIS A 380 -26.36 22.53 -20.92
C HIS A 380 -25.60 23.68 -20.25
N PHE A 381 -24.32 23.82 -20.57
CA PHE A 381 -23.49 24.95 -20.12
C PHE A 381 -24.00 26.26 -20.73
N PHE A 382 -23.74 27.39 -20.06
CA PHE A 382 -24.21 28.72 -20.48
C PHE A 382 -23.88 29.10 -21.93
N ARG A 383 -22.73 28.65 -22.46
CA ARG A 383 -22.24 28.98 -23.80
C ARG A 383 -21.85 27.75 -24.63
N SER A 384 -22.39 26.58 -24.29
CA SER A 384 -22.03 25.33 -24.97
C SER A 384 -23.17 24.31 -24.89
N GLN A 385 -23.30 23.48 -25.92
CA GLN A 385 -24.22 22.32 -25.96
C GLN A 385 -23.72 21.13 -25.12
N ALA A 386 -22.58 21.26 -24.45
CA ALA A 386 -22.10 20.23 -23.52
C ALA A 386 -22.91 20.25 -22.22
N GLN A 387 -23.10 19.06 -21.63
CA GLN A 387 -23.95 18.84 -20.46
C GLN A 387 -23.13 18.67 -19.18
N TYR A 388 -23.73 19.01 -18.04
CA TYR A 388 -23.10 18.90 -16.71
C TYR A 388 -22.88 17.46 -16.25
N ASN A 389 -23.53 16.48 -16.90
CA ASN A 389 -23.49 15.07 -16.48
C ASN A 389 -23.88 14.87 -15.01
N LYS A 390 -24.88 15.63 -14.56
CA LYS A 390 -25.64 15.34 -13.33
C LYS A 390 -26.43 14.03 -13.44
N GLN A 391 -26.79 13.45 -12.31
CA GLN A 391 -27.88 12.49 -12.22
C GLN A 391 -29.19 13.28 -12.17
N GLY A 392 -30.21 12.83 -12.90
CA GLY A 392 -31.52 13.47 -12.83
C GLY A 392 -31.53 14.92 -13.32
N GLU A 393 -32.35 15.75 -12.67
CA GLU A 393 -32.67 17.11 -13.09
C GLU A 393 -32.04 18.20 -12.25
N HIS A 394 -31.53 17.91 -11.06
CA HIS A 394 -31.01 18.93 -10.15
C HIS A 394 -29.56 18.66 -9.73
N TYR A 395 -28.88 19.71 -9.28
CA TYR A 395 -27.51 19.62 -8.76
C TYR A 395 -27.19 20.86 -7.94
N LEU A 396 -26.21 20.74 -7.04
CA LEU A 396 -25.69 21.89 -6.33
C LEU A 396 -24.71 22.65 -7.22
N THR A 397 -24.83 23.98 -7.23
CA THR A 397 -23.98 24.89 -7.99
C THR A 397 -23.68 26.16 -7.21
N THR A 398 -22.45 26.65 -7.30
CA THR A 398 -22.08 27.99 -6.82
C THR A 398 -21.93 29.01 -7.95
N LEU A 399 -22.11 28.56 -9.20
CA LEU A 399 -21.88 29.37 -10.41
C LEU A 399 -23.10 30.22 -10.82
N GLU A 400 -24.31 29.86 -10.38
CA GLU A 400 -25.55 30.43 -10.90
C GLU A 400 -26.07 31.56 -10.00
N GLY A 401 -26.21 32.77 -10.54
CA GLY A 401 -26.72 33.94 -9.80
C GLY A 401 -28.25 33.95 -9.66
N THR A 402 -28.96 33.45 -10.68
CA THR A 402 -30.41 33.26 -10.73
C THR A 402 -30.70 32.01 -11.56
N SER A 403 -31.91 31.45 -11.46
CA SER A 403 -32.30 30.27 -12.24
C SER A 403 -32.24 30.49 -13.76
N ASP A 404 -32.50 31.71 -14.21
CA ASP A 404 -32.57 32.13 -15.62
C ASP A 404 -31.33 32.89 -16.10
N ALA A 405 -30.28 33.01 -15.29
CA ALA A 405 -29.07 33.77 -15.62
C ALA A 405 -28.52 33.44 -17.03
N PRO A 406 -28.13 34.43 -17.85
CA PRO A 406 -27.61 34.17 -19.20
C PRO A 406 -26.15 33.71 -19.20
N LYS A 407 -25.44 33.84 -18.07
CA LYS A 407 -24.05 33.40 -17.88
C LYS A 407 -23.80 33.01 -16.42
N GLY A 408 -22.82 32.13 -16.20
CA GLY A 408 -22.30 31.83 -14.87
C GLY A 408 -21.46 32.98 -14.30
N SER A 409 -21.37 33.06 -12.98
CA SER A 409 -20.56 34.02 -12.25
C SER A 409 -19.72 33.36 -11.16
N ASP A 410 -18.40 33.47 -11.29
CA ASP A 410 -17.43 33.08 -10.26
C ASP A 410 -17.37 34.09 -9.10
N SER A 411 -18.20 35.15 -9.10
CA SER A 411 -18.17 36.19 -8.06
C SER A 411 -18.79 35.74 -6.72
N GLN A 412 -19.50 34.62 -6.69
CA GLN A 412 -20.18 34.11 -5.50
C GLN A 412 -19.21 33.29 -4.68
N THR A 413 -19.12 33.55 -3.38
CA THR A 413 -18.29 32.76 -2.47
C THR A 413 -19.10 32.39 -1.24
N GLY A 414 -18.80 31.24 -0.66
CA GLY A 414 -19.47 30.74 0.52
C GLY A 414 -19.08 29.32 0.89
N ILE A 415 -19.70 28.83 1.96
CA ILE A 415 -19.54 27.47 2.45
C ILE A 415 -20.92 26.87 2.68
N VAL A 416 -21.14 25.69 2.11
CA VAL A 416 -22.35 24.89 2.27
C VAL A 416 -21.99 23.62 3.02
N ILE A 417 -22.81 23.20 3.98
CA ILE A 417 -22.61 21.95 4.71
C ILE A 417 -23.85 21.07 4.66
N SER A 418 -23.62 19.75 4.69
CA SER A 418 -24.65 18.76 4.97
C SER A 418 -24.96 18.77 6.48
N PRO A 419 -26.08 18.17 6.92
CA PRO A 419 -26.18 17.70 8.29
C PRO A 419 -25.08 16.66 8.59
N PHE A 420 -24.88 16.36 9.87
CA PHE A 420 -24.05 15.25 10.27
C PHE A 420 -24.65 13.91 9.82
N PHE A 421 -23.78 12.93 9.63
CA PHE A 421 -24.13 11.54 9.42
C PHE A 421 -23.08 10.63 10.05
N ILE A 422 -23.47 9.40 10.31
CA ILE A 422 -22.60 8.33 10.80
C ILE A 422 -22.53 7.26 9.71
N PRO A 423 -21.39 7.10 9.02
CA PRO A 423 -21.28 6.08 7.97
C PRO A 423 -21.13 4.69 8.59
N LYS A 424 -21.59 3.67 7.86
CA LYS A 424 -21.39 2.24 8.21
C LYS A 424 -20.03 1.70 7.72
N GLY A 425 -19.22 2.55 7.07
CA GLY A 425 -18.00 2.15 6.36
C GLY A 425 -18.23 2.05 4.84
N GLY A 426 -17.37 1.32 4.14
CA GLY A 426 -17.49 1.14 2.69
C GLY A 426 -17.14 2.41 1.92
N LYS A 427 -17.84 2.66 0.80
CA LYS A 427 -17.49 3.73 -0.15
C LYS A 427 -18.61 4.75 -0.30
N MET A 428 -18.26 6.04 -0.22
CA MET A 428 -19.07 7.14 -0.72
C MET A 428 -18.74 7.40 -2.18
N THR A 429 -19.74 7.55 -3.03
CA THR A 429 -19.57 8.02 -4.42
C THR A 429 -20.32 9.32 -4.62
N PHE A 430 -19.78 10.20 -5.44
CA PHE A 430 -20.40 11.48 -5.79
C PHE A 430 -19.86 12.04 -7.11
N ARG A 431 -20.43 13.13 -7.56
CA ARG A 431 -20.06 13.85 -8.78
C ARG A 431 -19.56 15.24 -8.41
N ILE A 432 -18.50 15.70 -9.08
CA ILE A 432 -17.93 17.03 -8.85
C ILE A 432 -17.43 17.66 -10.15
N GLY A 433 -17.83 18.90 -10.40
CA GLY A 433 -17.33 19.76 -11.46
C GLY A 433 -16.76 21.07 -10.90
N GLY A 434 -16.40 21.99 -11.80
CA GLY A 434 -15.85 23.30 -11.46
C GLY A 434 -14.34 23.32 -11.27
N GLY A 435 -13.88 24.21 -10.40
CA GLY A 435 -12.46 24.52 -10.20
C GLY A 435 -11.62 23.40 -9.60
N ASN A 436 -10.31 23.44 -9.89
CA ASN A 436 -9.30 22.54 -9.33
C ASN A 436 -8.44 23.20 -8.24
N GLY A 437 -8.69 24.47 -7.94
CA GLY A 437 -7.90 25.30 -7.05
C GLY A 437 -8.06 24.96 -5.57
N PRO A 438 -7.15 25.43 -4.70
CA PRO A 438 -7.21 25.15 -3.26
C PRO A 438 -8.42 25.81 -2.57
N SER A 439 -9.08 26.76 -3.22
CA SER A 439 -10.19 27.54 -2.67
C SER A 439 -11.57 27.09 -3.17
N THR A 440 -11.64 26.06 -4.03
CA THR A 440 -12.89 25.50 -4.58
C THR A 440 -12.87 23.98 -4.47
N TYR A 441 -13.59 23.42 -3.50
CA TYR A 441 -13.53 21.99 -3.19
C TYR A 441 -14.73 21.47 -2.39
N VAL A 442 -14.85 20.14 -2.37
CA VAL A 442 -15.74 19.38 -1.49
C VAL A 442 -14.88 18.61 -0.49
N ALA A 443 -15.25 18.61 0.78
CA ALA A 443 -14.52 17.96 1.86
C ALA A 443 -15.43 17.06 2.70
N LEU A 444 -14.89 15.93 3.16
CA LEU A 444 -15.44 15.19 4.29
C LEU A 444 -14.78 15.74 5.55
N CYS A 445 -15.60 16.06 6.55
CA CYS A 445 -15.16 16.63 7.81
C CYS A 445 -15.48 15.68 8.97
N ALA A 446 -14.57 15.57 9.93
CA ALA A 446 -14.82 14.94 11.22
C ALA A 446 -15.72 15.83 12.11
N GLU A 447 -16.15 15.31 13.26
CA GLU A 447 -17.03 16.01 14.21
C GLU A 447 -16.47 17.36 14.68
N ASP A 448 -15.15 17.44 14.87
CA ASP A 448 -14.41 18.64 15.27
C ASP A 448 -14.22 19.68 14.14
N GLY A 449 -14.73 19.38 12.94
CA GLY A 449 -14.61 20.24 11.76
C GLY A 449 -13.32 20.06 10.96
N LYS A 450 -12.42 19.16 11.38
CA LYS A 450 -11.21 18.84 10.62
C LYS A 450 -11.57 18.20 9.28
N GLU A 451 -11.00 18.73 8.21
CA GLU A 451 -11.12 18.14 6.88
C GLU A 451 -10.25 16.89 6.77
N VAL A 452 -10.88 15.76 6.51
CA VAL A 452 -10.23 14.44 6.54
C VAL A 452 -10.16 13.78 5.16
N GLU A 453 -10.99 14.21 4.21
CA GLU A 453 -10.88 13.93 2.78
C GLU A 453 -11.25 15.19 1.98
N THR A 454 -10.68 15.35 0.78
CA THR A 454 -11.06 16.44 -0.14
C THR A 454 -11.16 15.95 -1.58
N ALA A 455 -12.02 16.60 -2.35
CA ALA A 455 -12.19 16.40 -3.79
C ALA A 455 -12.38 17.75 -4.47
N ARG A 456 -11.91 17.86 -5.72
CA ARG A 456 -12.00 19.09 -6.51
C ARG A 456 -12.34 18.76 -7.95
N GLY A 457 -12.93 19.71 -8.65
CA GLY A 457 -13.08 19.67 -10.09
C GLY A 457 -11.74 19.68 -10.83
N ILE A 458 -11.83 19.80 -12.15
CA ILE A 458 -10.69 19.74 -13.07
C ILE A 458 -10.62 20.95 -13.99
N ASN A 459 -11.22 22.08 -13.58
CA ASN A 459 -11.48 23.24 -14.43
C ASN A 459 -12.36 22.85 -15.63
N GLN A 460 -13.44 22.11 -15.34
CA GLN A 460 -14.45 21.70 -16.32
C GLN A 460 -15.85 21.69 -15.69
N GLN A 461 -16.86 22.03 -16.49
CA GLN A 461 -18.26 22.00 -16.09
C GLN A 461 -18.84 20.57 -16.08
N VAL A 462 -18.29 19.68 -16.91
CA VAL A 462 -18.66 18.26 -16.91
C VAL A 462 -18.27 17.67 -15.55
N MET A 463 -19.25 17.17 -14.79
CA MET A 463 -18.97 16.56 -13.51
C MET A 463 -18.21 15.24 -13.68
N GLN A 464 -17.23 15.05 -12.80
CA GLN A 464 -16.35 13.89 -12.75
C GLN A 464 -16.82 12.95 -11.65
N LYS A 465 -16.64 11.64 -11.84
CA LYS A 465 -16.85 10.68 -10.75
C LYS A 465 -15.80 10.88 -9.66
N ALA A 466 -16.25 11.00 -8.42
CA ALA A 466 -15.42 11.06 -7.23
C ALA A 466 -15.90 10.04 -6.19
N SER A 467 -15.00 9.67 -5.28
CA SER A 467 -15.34 8.75 -4.21
C SER A 467 -14.38 8.82 -3.05
N TRP A 468 -14.89 8.55 -1.85
CA TRP A 468 -14.10 8.41 -0.63
C TRP A 468 -14.34 7.04 0.03
N ASP A 469 -13.30 6.52 0.67
CA ASP A 469 -13.37 5.35 1.52
C ASP A 469 -13.78 5.78 2.93
N LEU A 470 -14.95 5.34 3.36
CA LEU A 470 -15.54 5.66 4.65
C LEU A 470 -15.19 4.64 5.75
N PHE A 471 -14.44 3.58 5.46
CA PHE A 471 -14.13 2.52 6.45
C PHE A 471 -13.52 3.10 7.73
N LYS A 472 -12.57 4.04 7.60
CA LYS A 472 -11.92 4.72 8.73
C LYS A 472 -12.82 5.66 9.53
N TYR A 473 -14.00 5.98 9.01
CA TYR A 473 -14.97 6.87 9.66
C TYR A 473 -16.22 6.13 10.12
N ALA A 474 -16.27 4.80 9.93
CA ALA A 474 -17.41 3.99 10.33
C ALA A 474 -17.71 4.20 11.82
N GLY A 475 -18.98 4.50 12.14
CA GLY A 475 -19.42 4.78 13.51
C GLY A 475 -19.05 6.17 14.05
N GLN A 476 -18.32 7.00 13.31
CA GLN A 476 -17.95 8.36 13.71
C GLN A 476 -18.93 9.39 13.14
N LYS A 477 -19.16 10.49 13.88
CA LYS A 477 -19.97 11.61 13.41
C LYS A 477 -19.15 12.45 12.40
N THR A 478 -19.68 12.59 11.19
CA THR A 478 -19.00 13.28 10.06
C THR A 478 -19.99 14.12 9.25
N PHE A 479 -19.52 15.08 8.47
CA PHE A 479 -20.36 15.87 7.57
C PHE A 479 -19.60 16.24 6.29
N ILE A 480 -20.34 16.64 5.24
CA ILE A 480 -19.74 17.14 4.00
C ILE A 480 -19.76 18.66 4.00
N LYS A 481 -18.68 19.25 3.51
CA LYS A 481 -18.50 20.69 3.35
C LYS A 481 -18.15 21.01 1.90
N ILE A 482 -18.88 21.91 1.27
CA ILE A 482 -18.59 22.46 -0.06
C ILE A 482 -18.08 23.89 0.14
N VAL A 483 -16.89 24.17 -0.35
CA VAL A 483 -16.18 25.43 -0.17
C VAL A 483 -15.98 26.08 -1.53
N ASP A 484 -16.41 27.32 -1.64
CA ASP A 484 -16.12 28.21 -2.74
C ASP A 484 -15.64 29.56 -2.21
N GLN A 485 -14.37 29.86 -2.39
CA GLN A 485 -13.71 31.07 -1.88
C GLN A 485 -12.88 31.76 -2.96
N SER A 486 -13.10 31.44 -4.24
CA SER A 486 -12.33 32.02 -5.33
C SER A 486 -13.22 32.86 -6.22
N THR A 487 -12.80 34.08 -6.52
CA THR A 487 -13.43 34.94 -7.52
C THR A 487 -12.68 34.95 -8.86
N GLY A 488 -11.66 34.10 -9.00
CA GLY A 488 -10.89 33.93 -10.23
C GLY A 488 -11.59 33.00 -11.22
N GLY A 489 -11.03 32.85 -12.42
CA GLY A 489 -11.59 31.91 -13.41
C GLY A 489 -11.64 30.48 -12.86
N TRP A 490 -12.80 29.83 -12.99
CA TRP A 490 -13.13 28.54 -12.34
C TRP A 490 -13.34 28.62 -10.82
N GLY A 491 -13.68 29.81 -10.33
CA GLY A 491 -14.11 30.06 -8.95
C GLY A 491 -15.53 29.57 -8.68
N HIS A 492 -15.78 28.28 -8.89
CA HIS A 492 -17.04 27.63 -8.55
C HIS A 492 -16.89 26.12 -8.35
N VAL A 493 -17.90 25.54 -7.70
CA VAL A 493 -18.08 24.10 -7.54
C VAL A 493 -19.47 23.71 -8.01
N THR A 494 -19.54 22.61 -8.76
CA THR A 494 -20.80 21.87 -8.96
C THR A 494 -20.67 20.51 -8.33
N ALA A 495 -21.71 20.03 -7.65
CA ALA A 495 -21.68 18.75 -6.96
C ALA A 495 -23.04 18.08 -7.01
N ASP A 496 -23.03 16.75 -7.06
CA ASP A 496 -24.25 15.98 -7.19
C ASP A 496 -24.07 14.53 -6.69
N ASN A 497 -25.18 13.90 -6.32
CA ASN A 497 -25.33 12.46 -6.16
C ASN A 497 -24.37 11.80 -5.16
N PHE A 498 -24.34 12.32 -3.93
CA PHE A 498 -23.60 11.69 -2.83
C PHE A 498 -24.36 10.47 -2.31
N GLN A 499 -23.81 9.27 -2.50
CA GLN A 499 -24.41 8.01 -2.05
C GLN A 499 -23.47 7.22 -1.16
N PHE A 500 -23.97 6.72 -0.03
CA PHE A 500 -23.23 5.91 0.94
C PHE A 500 -24.18 5.21 1.92
N ASP A 501 -23.68 4.18 2.61
CA ASP A 501 -24.42 3.54 3.69
C ASP A 501 -24.08 4.18 5.03
N GLY A 502 -25.10 4.58 5.77
CA GLY A 502 -24.99 5.35 7.00
C GLY A 502 -26.33 5.70 7.62
N LYS A 503 -26.27 6.53 8.66
CA LYS A 503 -27.41 7.14 9.34
C LYS A 503 -27.26 8.66 9.27
N LEU A 504 -28.27 9.33 8.72
CA LEU A 504 -28.37 10.79 8.75
C LEU A 504 -28.75 11.27 10.15
N LEU A 505 -28.20 12.38 10.59
CA LEU A 505 -28.55 13.05 11.85
C LEU A 505 -29.24 14.39 11.54
N GLU A 506 -29.99 14.92 12.50
CA GLU A 506 -30.63 16.24 12.36
C GLU A 506 -29.71 17.40 12.77
N GLU A 507 -28.56 17.08 13.35
CA GLU A 507 -27.57 18.02 13.83
C GLU A 507 -26.67 18.54 12.69
N TYR A 508 -26.12 19.74 12.86
CA TYR A 508 -25.17 20.35 11.94
C TYR A 508 -23.91 20.75 12.69
N PHE A 509 -22.79 20.79 11.98
CA PHE A 509 -21.56 21.36 12.52
C PHE A 509 -21.79 22.82 12.93
N LYS A 510 -21.44 23.15 14.17
CA LYS A 510 -21.40 24.50 14.70
C LYS A 510 -19.93 24.84 14.92
N SER A 511 -19.41 25.85 14.24
CA SER A 511 -18.06 26.33 14.51
C SER A 511 -17.93 26.69 16.00
N PRO A 512 -16.79 26.37 16.66
CA PRO A 512 -16.52 26.93 17.98
C PRO A 512 -16.62 28.45 17.92
N PRO A 513 -17.12 29.13 18.97
CA PRO A 513 -17.02 30.59 19.04
C PRO A 513 -15.55 30.97 18.87
N GLN A 514 -15.29 31.91 17.96
CA GLN A 514 -13.94 32.43 17.68
C GLN A 514 -13.38 33.21 18.87
#